data_AF-A0AAV0W864-F1
#
_entry.id   AF-A0AAV0W864-F1
#
_cell.length_a   1.000
_cell.length_b   1.000
_cell.length_c   1.000
_cell.angle_alpha   90.00
_cell.angle_beta   90.00
_cell.angle_gamma   90.00
#
_symmetry.space_group_name_H-M   'P 1'
#
loop_
_entity.id
_entity.type
_entity.pdbx_description
1 polymer ?
#
loop_
_entity_poly.entity_id
_entity_poly.type
_entity_poly.pdbx_seq_one_letter_code
_entity_poly.pdbx_strand_id
1 'polypeptide(L)'
;MTYVLNEIVDVVKNGNDIDSTCELVSKEISEKRLSFLQFVESLEEILTSTDKDIRLNGVKAFVAVLKKLPLDFFVPEELDYINQFLCERFIDHHSFVPIVLIGIEYTVQMKNITKQMIVRYFNTIMPHFHCQSQLQNDRHTFYCILQYIFLNRLDDLRFMGPDFLYCVISSMDGERDPNNLILLFRILPQFLRNYPLGHLAEETFDVIACYFPIDFYETEESKITRDELATNLSRCLTCVEEFADFCIPLALQKLEASLKVAKLDSLHLLKFCCENFDPIK
;
A
#
# COMPACT_ATOMS: atom_id res chain seq x y z
N MET A 1 -23.87 11.68 -26.29
CA MET A 1 -23.16 12.28 -25.16
C MET A 1 -24.04 12.31 -23.92
N THR A 2 -25.18 13.02 -23.93
CA THR A 2 -26.10 13.13 -22.77
C THR A 2 -26.71 11.80 -22.31
N TYR A 3 -26.96 10.85 -23.23
CA TYR A 3 -27.54 9.55 -22.88
C TYR A 3 -26.64 8.74 -21.93
N VAL A 4 -25.36 8.58 -22.25
CA VAL A 4 -24.41 7.80 -21.43
C VAL A 4 -24.21 8.42 -20.04
N LEU A 5 -24.18 9.76 -19.95
CA LEU A 5 -24.08 10.47 -18.68
C LEU A 5 -25.35 10.30 -17.82
N ASN A 6 -26.53 10.38 -18.43
CA ASN A 6 -27.78 10.15 -17.70
C ASN A 6 -27.87 8.69 -17.22
N GLU A 7 -27.47 7.74 -18.06
CA GLU A 7 -27.46 6.32 -17.72
C GLU A 7 -26.53 6.02 -16.54
N ILE A 8 -25.29 6.54 -16.54
CA ILE A 8 -24.39 6.33 -15.39
C ILE A 8 -24.92 7.00 -14.12
N VAL A 9 -25.55 8.16 -14.20
CA VAL A 9 -26.17 8.83 -13.05
C VAL A 9 -27.27 7.95 -12.44
N ASP A 10 -28.15 7.39 -13.27
CA ASP A 10 -29.24 6.52 -12.81
C ASP A 10 -28.70 5.20 -12.21
N VAL A 11 -27.71 4.59 -12.86
CA VAL A 11 -27.05 3.35 -12.40
C VAL A 11 -26.37 3.58 -11.04
N VAL A 12 -25.63 4.67 -10.90
CA VAL A 12 -24.88 4.99 -9.68
C VAL A 12 -25.82 5.35 -8.52
N LYS A 13 -26.92 6.09 -8.78
CA LYS A 13 -27.95 6.37 -7.78
C LYS A 13 -28.57 5.07 -7.23
N ASN A 14 -28.77 4.06 -8.08
CA ASN A 14 -29.36 2.78 -7.70
C ASN A 14 -28.37 1.77 -7.12
N GLY A 15 -27.07 1.93 -7.35
CA GLY A 15 -26.00 1.11 -6.76
C GLY A 15 -25.77 -0.27 -7.40
N ASN A 16 -26.45 -0.59 -8.50
CA ASN A 16 -26.33 -1.87 -9.21
C ASN A 16 -25.61 -1.66 -10.55
N ASP A 17 -24.85 -2.65 -11.02
CA ASP A 17 -24.19 -2.65 -12.35
C ASP A 17 -23.32 -1.41 -12.68
N ILE A 18 -22.69 -0.82 -11.66
CA ILE A 18 -21.81 0.35 -11.83
C ILE A 18 -20.66 0.04 -12.81
N ASP A 19 -20.07 -1.16 -12.72
CA ASP A 19 -18.86 -1.52 -13.48
C ASP A 19 -19.08 -1.56 -15.00
N SER A 20 -20.24 -2.07 -15.46
CA SER A 20 -20.54 -2.20 -16.89
C SER A 20 -20.73 -0.83 -17.55
N THR A 21 -21.41 0.08 -16.84
CA THR A 21 -21.63 1.44 -17.33
C THR A 21 -20.34 2.28 -17.26
N CYS A 22 -19.50 2.05 -16.24
CA CYS A 22 -18.17 2.66 -16.17
C CYS A 22 -17.26 2.25 -17.34
N GLU A 23 -17.38 1.03 -17.87
CA GLU A 23 -16.67 0.60 -19.08
C GLU A 23 -17.03 1.49 -20.28
N LEU A 24 -18.33 1.71 -20.50
CA LEU A 24 -18.82 2.55 -21.60
C LEU A 24 -18.35 4.00 -21.44
N VAL A 25 -18.48 4.58 -20.24
CA VAL A 25 -18.02 5.94 -19.93
C VAL A 25 -16.52 6.08 -20.20
N SER A 26 -15.71 5.12 -19.75
CA SER A 26 -14.25 5.16 -19.91
C SER A 26 -13.84 5.08 -21.39
N LYS A 27 -14.58 4.31 -22.19
CA LYS A 27 -14.39 4.25 -23.64
C LYS A 27 -14.71 5.58 -24.32
N GLU A 28 -15.84 6.21 -23.98
CA GLU A 28 -16.21 7.52 -24.50
C GLU A 28 -15.18 8.61 -24.14
N ILE A 29 -14.61 8.54 -22.93
CA ILE A 29 -13.53 9.44 -22.49
C ILE A 29 -12.24 9.19 -23.26
N SER A 30 -11.84 7.93 -23.42
CA SER A 30 -10.64 7.55 -24.17
C SER A 30 -10.71 7.96 -25.64
N GLU A 31 -11.90 7.90 -26.23
CA GLU A 31 -12.17 8.30 -27.62
C GLU A 31 -12.44 9.82 -27.76
N LYS A 32 -12.25 10.60 -26.68
CA LYS A 32 -12.41 12.06 -26.61
C LYS A 32 -13.81 12.55 -27.00
N ARG A 33 -14.82 11.68 -26.91
CA ARG A 33 -16.24 12.04 -27.08
C ARG A 33 -16.86 12.59 -25.81
N LEU A 34 -16.26 12.31 -24.68
CA LEU A 34 -16.62 12.81 -23.35
C LEU A 34 -15.32 13.24 -22.66
N SER A 35 -15.34 14.29 -21.85
CA SER A 35 -14.22 14.60 -20.96
C SER A 35 -14.43 13.98 -19.58
N PHE A 36 -13.33 13.71 -18.87
CA PHE A 36 -13.43 13.25 -17.49
C PHE A 36 -14.14 14.28 -16.59
N LEU A 37 -13.93 15.57 -16.84
CA LEU A 37 -14.63 16.65 -16.13
C LEU A 37 -16.16 16.57 -16.33
N GLN A 38 -16.63 16.44 -17.57
CA GLN A 38 -18.08 16.30 -17.85
C GLN A 38 -18.70 15.07 -17.16
N PHE A 39 -17.93 13.98 -17.05
CA PHE A 39 -18.34 12.81 -16.27
C PHE A 39 -18.46 13.16 -14.77
N VAL A 40 -17.46 13.79 -14.18
CA VAL A 40 -17.48 14.20 -12.77
C VAL A 40 -18.62 15.18 -12.47
N GLU A 41 -18.83 16.18 -13.32
CA GLU A 41 -19.94 17.14 -13.22
C GLU A 41 -21.30 16.44 -13.28
N SER A 42 -21.46 15.41 -14.11
CA SER A 42 -22.71 14.63 -14.15
C SER A 42 -23.02 13.94 -12.82
N LEU A 43 -21.99 13.60 -12.03
CA LEU A 43 -22.13 12.95 -10.73
C LEU A 43 -22.23 13.93 -9.56
N GLU A 44 -22.29 15.26 -9.79
CA GLU A 44 -22.24 16.27 -8.72
C GLU A 44 -23.26 15.99 -7.60
N GLU A 45 -24.55 15.86 -7.94
CA GLU A 45 -25.61 15.58 -6.97
C GLU A 45 -25.38 14.30 -6.14
N ILE A 46 -24.75 13.30 -6.75
CA ILE A 46 -24.45 12.01 -6.11
C ILE A 46 -23.27 12.17 -5.16
N LEU A 47 -22.18 12.79 -5.64
CA LEU A 47 -20.94 12.99 -4.89
C LEU A 47 -21.11 13.95 -3.71
N THR A 48 -22.08 14.87 -3.78
CA THR A 48 -22.41 15.81 -2.69
C THR A 48 -23.68 15.42 -1.92
N SER A 49 -24.25 14.23 -2.17
CA SER A 49 -25.45 13.76 -1.48
C SER A 49 -25.25 13.74 0.03
N THR A 50 -26.27 14.03 0.83
CA THR A 50 -26.21 13.83 2.28
C THR A 50 -26.23 12.35 2.66
N ASP A 51 -26.74 11.49 1.78
CA ASP A 51 -26.74 10.05 1.96
C ASP A 51 -25.35 9.46 1.66
N LYS A 52 -24.76 8.84 2.68
CA LYS A 52 -23.42 8.25 2.64
C LYS A 52 -23.31 7.12 1.60
N ASP A 53 -24.31 6.27 1.45
CA ASP A 53 -24.24 5.13 0.54
C ASP A 53 -24.40 5.58 -0.92
N ILE A 54 -25.21 6.61 -1.19
CA ILE A 54 -25.28 7.27 -2.50
C ILE A 54 -23.93 7.89 -2.86
N ARG A 55 -23.31 8.66 -1.95
CA ARG A 55 -21.97 9.23 -2.18
C ARG A 55 -20.94 8.14 -2.46
N LEU A 56 -20.96 7.05 -1.69
CA LEU A 56 -20.02 5.94 -1.85
C LEU A 56 -20.13 5.31 -3.24
N ASN A 57 -21.34 5.16 -3.79
CA ASN A 57 -21.52 4.70 -5.17
C ASN A 57 -20.90 5.66 -6.18
N GLY A 58 -21.05 6.98 -5.97
CA GLY A 58 -20.39 8.00 -6.78
C GLY A 58 -18.87 7.87 -6.78
N VAL A 59 -18.26 7.67 -5.60
CA VAL A 59 -16.81 7.46 -5.47
C VAL A 59 -16.36 6.15 -6.12
N LYS A 60 -17.16 5.08 -6.02
CA LYS A 60 -16.91 3.82 -6.74
C LYS A 60 -16.89 4.02 -8.25
N ALA A 61 -17.88 4.72 -8.80
CA ALA A 61 -17.93 5.03 -10.23
C ALA A 61 -16.74 5.89 -10.67
N PHE A 62 -16.40 6.92 -9.88
CA PHE A 62 -15.24 7.77 -10.13
C PHE A 62 -13.95 6.95 -10.24
N VAL A 63 -13.67 6.10 -9.24
CA VAL A 63 -12.46 5.26 -9.21
C VAL A 63 -12.50 4.19 -10.32
N ALA A 64 -13.67 3.61 -10.60
CA ALA A 64 -13.82 2.61 -11.66
C ALA A 64 -13.50 3.17 -13.05
N VAL A 65 -13.93 4.40 -13.35
CA VAL A 65 -13.57 5.09 -14.61
C VAL A 65 -12.10 5.51 -14.60
N LEU A 66 -11.63 6.12 -13.51
CA LEU A 66 -10.24 6.57 -13.35
C LEU A 66 -9.22 5.46 -13.69
N LYS A 67 -9.44 4.24 -13.18
CA LYS A 67 -8.54 3.08 -13.38
C LYS A 67 -8.51 2.54 -14.81
N LYS A 68 -9.47 2.92 -15.66
CA LYS A 68 -9.57 2.46 -17.04
C LYS A 68 -8.90 3.42 -18.02
N LEU A 69 -8.47 4.59 -17.56
CA LEU A 69 -7.78 5.59 -18.39
C LEU A 69 -6.26 5.39 -18.31
N PRO A 70 -5.50 5.60 -19.40
CA PRO A 70 -4.04 5.42 -19.41
C PRO A 70 -3.29 6.18 -18.31
N LEU A 71 -2.14 5.65 -17.86
CA LEU A 71 -1.32 6.28 -16.81
C LEU A 71 -0.74 7.65 -17.19
N ASP A 72 -0.75 8.02 -18.47
CA ASP A 72 -0.32 9.31 -19.00
C ASP A 72 -1.49 10.19 -19.48
N PHE A 73 -2.73 9.82 -19.13
CA PHE A 73 -3.94 10.48 -19.63
C PHE A 73 -4.12 11.91 -19.10
N PHE A 74 -3.99 12.10 -17.79
CA PHE A 74 -4.28 13.40 -17.14
C PHE A 74 -3.08 14.33 -17.18
N VAL A 75 -3.32 15.60 -17.49
CA VAL A 75 -2.32 16.66 -17.30
C VAL A 75 -2.13 16.95 -15.80
N PRO A 76 -1.02 17.59 -15.38
CA PRO A 76 -0.74 17.82 -13.96
C PRO A 76 -1.88 18.53 -13.20
N GLU A 77 -2.55 19.49 -13.81
CA GLU A 77 -3.64 20.25 -13.17
C GLU A 77 -4.85 19.36 -12.89
N GLU A 78 -5.27 18.54 -13.86
CA GLU A 78 -6.38 17.59 -13.70
C GLU A 78 -6.04 16.54 -12.63
N LEU A 79 -4.80 16.03 -12.63
CA LEU A 79 -4.35 15.06 -11.65
C LEU A 79 -4.28 15.65 -10.23
N ASP A 80 -3.99 16.96 -10.07
CA ASP A 80 -4.03 17.62 -8.76
C ASP A 80 -5.45 17.66 -8.19
N TYR A 81 -6.45 17.96 -9.02
CA TYR A 81 -7.86 17.91 -8.61
C TYR A 81 -8.29 16.49 -8.21
N ILE A 82 -7.88 15.46 -8.96
CA ILE A 82 -8.14 14.05 -8.62
C ILE A 82 -7.46 13.70 -7.29
N ASN A 83 -6.21 14.11 -7.11
CA ASN A 83 -5.44 13.88 -5.89
C ASN A 83 -6.13 14.52 -4.68
N GLN A 84 -6.55 15.79 -4.78
CA GLN A 84 -7.29 16.47 -3.72
C GLN A 84 -8.63 15.78 -3.43
N PHE A 85 -9.40 15.45 -4.46
CA PHE A 85 -10.69 14.76 -4.33
C PHE A 85 -10.52 13.44 -3.57
N LEU A 86 -9.55 12.60 -3.95
CA LEU A 86 -9.29 11.34 -3.25
C LEU A 86 -8.89 11.56 -1.79
N CYS A 87 -8.06 12.57 -1.49
CA CYS A 87 -7.70 12.89 -0.10
C CYS A 87 -8.93 13.29 0.74
N GLU A 88 -9.82 14.13 0.19
CA GLU A 88 -11.04 14.54 0.88
C GLU A 88 -12.01 13.37 1.07
N ARG A 89 -12.13 12.46 0.10
CA ARG A 89 -12.97 11.26 0.23
C ARG A 89 -12.37 10.25 1.21
N PHE A 90 -11.05 10.20 1.37
CA PHE A 90 -10.37 9.33 2.33
C PHE A 90 -10.81 9.63 3.77
N ILE A 91 -11.02 10.92 4.09
CA ILE A 91 -11.37 11.39 5.44
C ILE A 91 -12.88 11.57 5.65
N ASP A 92 -13.73 11.21 4.69
CA ASP A 92 -15.20 11.35 4.79
C ASP A 92 -15.78 10.37 5.82
N HIS A 93 -15.80 9.08 5.47
CA HIS A 93 -16.31 8.02 6.32
C HIS A 93 -15.49 6.76 6.10
N HIS A 94 -15.24 5.97 7.16
CA HIS A 94 -14.35 4.80 7.09
C HIS A 94 -14.69 3.80 5.96
N SER A 95 -15.98 3.67 5.59
CA SER A 95 -16.41 2.83 4.46
C SER A 95 -15.90 3.27 3.07
N PHE A 96 -15.33 4.47 2.95
CA PHE A 96 -14.77 5.01 1.71
C PHE A 96 -13.29 4.63 1.55
N VAL A 97 -12.60 4.35 2.67
CA VAL A 97 -11.17 4.03 2.68
C VAL A 97 -10.81 2.92 1.67
N PRO A 98 -11.54 1.79 1.57
CA PRO A 98 -11.20 0.74 0.59
C PRO A 98 -11.18 1.24 -0.85
N ILE A 99 -12.23 1.94 -1.30
CA ILE A 99 -12.32 2.39 -2.69
C ILE A 99 -11.35 3.54 -2.98
N VAL A 100 -11.12 4.42 -2.01
CA VAL A 100 -10.18 5.53 -2.16
C VAL A 100 -8.75 5.02 -2.21
N LEU A 101 -8.38 4.01 -1.41
CA LEU A 101 -7.06 3.38 -1.47
C LEU A 101 -6.77 2.83 -2.86
N ILE A 102 -7.75 2.19 -3.50
CA ILE A 102 -7.60 1.70 -4.88
C ILE A 102 -7.36 2.87 -5.85
N GLY A 103 -8.05 4.01 -5.66
CA GLY A 103 -7.82 5.22 -6.45
C GLY A 103 -6.41 5.79 -6.24
N ILE A 104 -5.92 5.79 -5.00
CA ILE A 104 -4.55 6.23 -4.64
C ILE A 104 -3.51 5.28 -5.26
N GLU A 105 -3.67 3.97 -5.10
CA GLU A 105 -2.81 2.93 -5.70
C GLU A 105 -2.65 3.13 -7.21
N TYR A 106 -3.73 3.49 -7.90
CA TYR A 106 -3.68 3.75 -9.32
C TYR A 106 -2.97 5.07 -9.67
N THR A 107 -3.32 6.15 -8.97
CA THR A 107 -2.84 7.51 -9.27
C THR A 107 -1.38 7.74 -8.89
N VAL A 108 -0.85 7.04 -7.87
CA VAL A 108 0.59 7.11 -7.56
C VAL A 108 1.45 6.61 -8.73
N GLN A 109 0.90 5.80 -9.63
CA GLN A 109 1.60 5.27 -10.81
C GLN A 109 1.52 6.19 -12.04
N MET A 110 0.69 7.24 -12.01
CA MET A 110 0.48 8.11 -13.16
C MET A 110 1.73 8.94 -13.48
N LYS A 111 2.00 9.12 -14.77
CA LYS A 111 3.20 9.78 -15.29
C LYS A 111 3.39 11.20 -14.75
N ASN A 112 2.29 11.92 -14.56
CA ASN A 112 2.30 13.33 -14.16
C ASN A 112 2.15 13.54 -12.64
N ILE A 113 2.20 12.46 -11.82
CA ILE A 113 2.11 12.58 -10.36
C ILE A 113 3.33 13.31 -9.78
N THR A 114 3.09 14.40 -9.07
CA THR A 114 4.15 15.26 -8.52
C THR A 114 4.54 14.85 -7.10
N LYS A 115 5.70 15.33 -6.63
CA LYS A 115 6.12 15.17 -5.23
C LYS A 115 5.05 15.69 -4.27
N GLN A 116 4.48 16.86 -4.56
CA GLN A 116 3.47 17.51 -3.72
C GLN A 116 2.21 16.66 -3.57
N MET A 117 1.78 15.98 -4.65
CA MET A 117 0.63 15.08 -4.63
C MET A 117 0.87 13.83 -3.78
N ILE A 118 2.07 13.22 -3.91
CA ILE A 118 2.46 12.07 -3.08
C ILE A 118 2.51 12.46 -1.62
N VAL A 119 3.11 13.61 -1.31
CA VAL A 119 3.15 14.17 0.05
C VAL A 119 1.73 14.38 0.60
N ARG A 120 0.82 14.91 -0.22
CA ARG A 120 -0.58 15.10 0.18
C ARG A 120 -1.24 13.77 0.55
N TYR A 121 -1.06 12.73 -0.25
CA TYR A 121 -1.57 11.39 0.09
C TYR A 121 -1.06 10.90 1.44
N PHE A 122 0.25 10.97 1.71
CA PHE A 122 0.79 10.48 2.98
C PHE A 122 0.40 11.35 4.18
N ASN A 123 0.34 12.68 4.02
CA ASN A 123 -0.20 13.56 5.06
C ASN A 123 -1.67 13.27 5.38
N THR A 124 -2.45 12.78 4.41
CA THR A 124 -3.84 12.35 4.63
C THR A 124 -3.91 10.93 5.21
N ILE A 125 -3.11 9.99 4.73
CA ILE A 125 -3.17 8.59 5.16
C ILE A 125 -2.66 8.43 6.59
N MET A 126 -1.48 8.96 6.91
CA MET A 126 -0.80 8.72 8.20
C MET A 126 -1.66 8.97 9.45
N PRO A 127 -2.41 10.08 9.56
CA PRO A 127 -3.24 10.33 10.74
C PRO A 127 -4.59 9.58 10.75
N HIS A 128 -5.01 9.00 9.63
CA HIS A 128 -6.38 8.49 9.46
C HIS A 128 -6.46 7.00 9.13
N PHE A 129 -5.34 6.36 8.78
CA PHE A 129 -5.30 4.98 8.35
C PHE A 129 -4.64 4.08 9.38
N HIS A 130 -5.43 3.19 9.98
CA HIS A 130 -4.92 2.11 10.81
C HIS A 130 -5.01 0.79 10.03
N CYS A 131 -3.86 0.23 9.64
CA CYS A 131 -3.79 -0.93 8.75
C CYS A 131 -4.47 -2.16 9.37
N GLN A 132 -4.27 -2.38 10.68
CA GLN A 132 -4.76 -3.56 11.39
C GLN A 132 -6.28 -3.62 11.51
N SER A 133 -6.98 -2.48 11.38
CA SER A 133 -8.45 -2.46 11.36
C SER A 133 -9.05 -2.74 9.97
N GLN A 134 -8.23 -2.87 8.92
CA GLN A 134 -8.71 -3.06 7.56
C GLN A 134 -8.81 -4.54 7.18
N LEU A 135 -9.62 -4.81 6.15
CA LEU A 135 -9.67 -6.14 5.54
C LEU A 135 -8.35 -6.46 4.83
N GLN A 136 -8.07 -7.74 4.66
CA GLN A 136 -6.83 -8.22 4.04
C GLN A 136 -6.49 -7.55 2.71
N ASN A 137 -7.46 -7.43 1.81
CA ASN A 137 -7.25 -6.84 0.48
C ASN A 137 -7.00 -5.32 0.56
N ASP A 138 -7.57 -4.64 1.55
CA ASP A 138 -7.34 -3.20 1.75
C ASP A 138 -5.91 -2.96 2.25
N ARG A 139 -5.43 -3.81 3.17
CA ARG A 139 -4.02 -3.82 3.60
C ARG A 139 -3.09 -4.10 2.42
N HIS A 140 -3.42 -5.09 1.59
CA HIS A 140 -2.66 -5.42 0.38
C HIS A 140 -2.53 -4.21 -0.55
N THR A 141 -3.64 -3.49 -0.78
CA THR A 141 -3.67 -2.27 -1.60
C THR A 141 -2.73 -1.20 -1.04
N PHE A 142 -2.71 -1.03 0.29
CA PHE A 142 -1.76 -0.11 0.93
C PHE A 142 -0.30 -0.54 0.76
N TYR A 143 0.00 -1.84 0.86
CA TYR A 143 1.35 -2.35 0.61
C TYR A 143 1.78 -2.19 -0.86
N CYS A 144 0.86 -2.28 -1.82
CA CYS A 144 1.14 -1.95 -3.23
C CYS A 144 1.50 -0.47 -3.40
N ILE A 145 0.82 0.44 -2.70
CA ILE A 145 1.20 1.86 -2.66
C ILE A 145 2.62 2.01 -2.11
N LEU A 146 2.93 1.41 -0.96
CA LEU A 146 4.28 1.44 -0.37
C LEU A 146 5.34 0.87 -1.31
N GLN A 147 5.06 -0.25 -1.98
CA GLN A 147 5.94 -0.85 -2.98
C GLN A 147 6.28 0.17 -4.08
N TYR A 148 5.28 0.82 -4.66
CA TYR A 148 5.51 1.81 -5.71
C TYR A 148 6.39 2.96 -5.20
N ILE A 149 6.10 3.46 -4.00
CA ILE A 149 6.84 4.55 -3.38
C ILE A 149 8.29 4.16 -3.12
N PHE A 150 8.54 3.00 -2.50
CA PHE A 150 9.90 2.54 -2.19
C PHE A 150 10.76 2.34 -3.44
N LEU A 151 10.16 1.87 -4.53
CA LEU A 151 10.88 1.57 -5.77
C LEU A 151 11.11 2.81 -6.64
N ASN A 152 10.20 3.79 -6.61
CA ASN A 152 10.19 4.87 -7.60
C ASN A 152 10.27 6.28 -7.02
N ARG A 153 9.78 6.49 -5.80
CA ARG A 153 9.47 7.84 -5.26
C ARG A 153 9.91 8.04 -3.81
N LEU A 154 10.79 7.21 -3.26
CA LEU A 154 11.19 7.27 -1.86
C LEU A 154 11.79 8.63 -1.47
N ASP A 155 12.56 9.23 -2.38
CA ASP A 155 13.18 10.54 -2.20
C ASP A 155 12.15 11.68 -2.00
N ASP A 156 10.94 11.52 -2.54
CA ASP A 156 9.87 12.49 -2.36
C ASP A 156 9.41 12.58 -0.91
N LEU A 157 9.59 11.52 -0.11
CA LEU A 157 9.12 11.41 1.28
C LEU A 157 10.23 11.51 2.33
N ARG A 158 11.50 11.68 1.95
CA ARG A 158 12.63 11.78 2.90
C ARG A 158 12.44 12.85 3.98
N PHE A 159 11.84 13.97 3.62
CA PHE A 159 11.68 15.09 4.55
C PHE A 159 10.65 14.80 5.67
N MET A 160 9.82 13.77 5.52
CA MET A 160 8.89 13.35 6.57
C MET A 160 9.60 12.65 7.73
N GLY A 161 10.86 12.23 7.54
CA GLY A 161 11.72 11.67 8.58
C GLY A 161 11.07 10.53 9.38
N PRO A 162 11.18 10.53 10.72
CA PRO A 162 10.75 9.40 11.54
C PRO A 162 9.25 9.11 11.45
N ASP A 163 8.40 10.10 11.14
CA ASP A 163 6.96 9.88 11.05
C ASP A 163 6.60 8.93 9.89
N PHE A 164 7.30 9.04 8.76
CA PHE A 164 7.08 8.12 7.64
C PHE A 164 7.61 6.71 7.94
N LEU A 165 8.76 6.60 8.61
CA LEU A 165 9.26 5.31 9.07
C LEU A 165 8.27 4.64 10.04
N TYR A 166 7.76 5.41 11.01
CA TYR A 166 6.76 4.93 11.96
C TYR A 166 5.49 4.46 11.25
N CYS A 167 5.01 5.19 10.22
CA CYS A 167 3.89 4.75 9.39
C CYS A 167 4.15 3.41 8.71
N VAL A 168 5.35 3.21 8.13
CA VAL A 168 5.71 1.94 7.47
C VAL A 168 5.71 0.78 8.46
N ILE A 169 6.43 0.88 9.58
CA ILE A 169 6.52 -0.22 10.55
C ILE A 169 5.17 -0.47 11.25
N SER A 170 4.46 0.59 11.64
CA SER A 170 3.12 0.46 12.22
C SER A 170 2.12 -0.16 11.26
N SER A 171 2.29 0.01 9.94
CA SER A 171 1.37 -0.56 8.97
C SER A 171 1.50 -2.07 8.82
N MET A 172 2.70 -2.62 9.06
CA MET A 172 2.93 -4.06 8.96
C MET A 172 2.70 -4.80 10.27
N ASP A 173 2.76 -4.12 11.42
CA ASP A 173 2.63 -4.74 12.74
C ASP A 173 1.42 -5.69 12.82
N GLY A 174 1.68 -6.94 13.20
CA GLY A 174 0.64 -7.97 13.34
C GLY A 174 0.02 -8.48 12.04
N GLU A 175 0.56 -8.16 10.85
CA GLU A 175 0.12 -8.78 9.59
C GLU A 175 0.31 -10.31 9.63
N ARG A 176 -0.67 -11.07 9.12
CA ARG A 176 -0.65 -12.54 9.16
C ARG A 176 -0.86 -13.19 7.81
N ASP A 177 -1.38 -12.45 6.83
CA ASP A 177 -1.60 -13.00 5.51
C ASP A 177 -0.26 -13.25 4.81
N PRO A 178 0.04 -14.49 4.35
CA PRO A 178 1.31 -14.81 3.73
C PRO A 178 1.57 -14.03 2.43
N ASN A 179 0.53 -13.66 1.67
CA ASN A 179 0.70 -12.87 0.43
C ASN A 179 1.12 -11.42 0.74
N ASN A 180 0.54 -10.83 1.79
CA ASN A 180 0.95 -9.53 2.30
C ASN A 180 2.36 -9.57 2.88
N LEU A 181 2.68 -10.57 3.71
CA LEU A 181 4.00 -10.73 4.31
C LEU A 181 5.09 -10.90 3.26
N ILE A 182 4.88 -11.73 2.24
CA ILE A 182 5.91 -11.91 1.20
C ILE A 182 6.13 -10.64 0.39
N LEU A 183 5.07 -9.86 0.11
CA LEU A 183 5.19 -8.56 -0.56
C LEU A 183 6.04 -7.61 0.28
N LEU A 184 5.70 -7.45 1.56
CA LEU A 184 6.44 -6.63 2.52
C LEU A 184 7.91 -7.05 2.62
N PHE A 185 8.19 -8.32 2.88
CA PHE A 185 9.57 -8.81 3.04
C PHE A 185 10.43 -8.64 1.77
N ARG A 186 9.82 -8.61 0.59
CA ARG A 186 10.55 -8.34 -0.66
C ARG A 186 10.87 -6.86 -0.85
N ILE A 187 10.04 -5.94 -0.36
CA ILE A 187 10.21 -4.49 -0.60
C ILE A 187 10.92 -3.77 0.56
N LEU A 188 10.80 -4.28 1.79
CA LEU A 188 11.39 -3.65 2.99
C LEU A 188 12.91 -3.46 2.90
N PRO A 189 13.72 -4.41 2.37
CA PRO A 189 15.16 -4.19 2.25
C PRO A 189 15.53 -2.99 1.36
N GLN A 190 14.70 -2.67 0.36
CA GLN A 190 14.89 -1.47 -0.47
C GLN A 190 14.61 -0.21 0.34
N PHE A 191 13.57 -0.21 1.17
CA PHE A 191 13.25 0.92 2.03
C PHE A 191 14.31 1.14 3.11
N LEU A 192 14.62 0.09 3.90
CA LEU A 192 15.51 0.17 5.07
C LEU A 192 16.93 0.61 4.70
N ARG A 193 17.49 0.14 3.57
CA ARG A 193 18.81 0.57 3.10
C ARG A 193 18.88 2.02 2.66
N ASN A 194 17.74 2.60 2.29
CA ASN A 194 17.67 3.91 1.66
C ASN A 194 16.95 4.95 2.53
N TYR A 195 16.46 4.60 3.73
CA TYR A 195 15.76 5.51 4.62
C TYR A 195 16.41 5.53 6.02
N PRO A 196 16.66 6.71 6.59
CA PRO A 196 17.33 6.80 7.90
C PRO A 196 16.45 6.24 9.01
N LEU A 197 16.96 5.27 9.77
CA LEU A 197 16.25 4.68 10.91
C LEU A 197 16.28 5.58 12.16
N GLY A 198 17.43 6.22 12.40
CA GLY A 198 17.62 7.12 13.53
C GLY A 198 17.32 6.44 14.87
N HIS A 199 16.54 7.10 15.73
CA HIS A 199 16.19 6.58 17.05
C HIS A 199 15.17 5.43 17.02
N LEU A 200 14.56 5.14 15.87
CA LEU A 200 13.57 4.07 15.69
C LEU A 200 14.22 2.75 15.24
N ALA A 201 15.56 2.64 15.22
CA ALA A 201 16.24 1.44 14.73
C ALA A 201 15.85 0.16 15.51
N GLU A 202 15.84 0.22 16.84
CA GLU A 202 15.43 -0.91 17.70
C GLU A 202 13.95 -1.26 17.51
N GLU A 203 13.05 -0.27 17.51
CA GLU A 203 11.62 -0.49 17.29
C GLU A 203 11.34 -1.08 15.89
N THR A 204 12.05 -0.58 14.86
CA THR A 204 11.96 -1.11 13.50
C THR A 204 12.41 -2.57 13.46
N PHE A 205 13.51 -2.90 14.16
CA PHE A 205 13.98 -4.27 14.27
C PHE A 205 12.94 -5.15 14.96
N ASP A 206 12.39 -4.74 16.09
CA ASP A 206 11.43 -5.52 16.89
C ASP A 206 10.15 -5.84 16.10
N VAL A 207 9.61 -4.87 15.37
CA VAL A 207 8.43 -5.08 14.51
C VAL A 207 8.71 -6.12 13.42
N ILE A 208 9.90 -6.13 12.82
CA ILE A 208 10.25 -7.12 11.80
C ILE A 208 10.59 -8.47 12.46
N ALA A 209 11.30 -8.46 13.59
CA ALA A 209 11.75 -9.64 14.31
C ALA A 209 10.60 -10.44 14.94
N CYS A 210 9.43 -9.83 15.16
CA CYS A 210 8.26 -10.52 15.70
C CYS A 210 7.78 -11.69 14.82
N TYR A 211 8.14 -11.68 13.53
CA TYR A 211 7.86 -12.77 12.58
C TYR A 211 8.84 -13.95 12.67
N PHE A 212 9.89 -13.87 13.50
CA PHE A 212 10.94 -14.88 13.59
C PHE A 212 10.78 -15.81 14.82
N PRO A 213 10.89 -17.14 14.67
CA PRO A 213 10.99 -17.88 13.41
C PRO A 213 9.63 -17.95 12.69
N ILE A 214 9.64 -18.22 11.38
CA ILE A 214 8.40 -18.34 10.61
C ILE A 214 7.63 -19.59 11.02
N ASP A 215 6.46 -19.38 11.61
CA ASP A 215 5.46 -20.41 11.91
C ASP A 215 4.35 -20.36 10.85
N PHE A 216 4.62 -20.97 9.69
CA PHE A 216 3.70 -21.05 8.56
C PHE A 216 3.58 -22.49 8.08
N TYR A 217 2.35 -22.93 7.88
CA TYR A 217 2.02 -24.25 7.37
C TYR A 217 1.45 -24.14 5.96
N GLU A 218 2.16 -24.71 5.00
CA GLU A 218 1.74 -24.76 3.60
C GLU A 218 0.51 -25.66 3.44
N THR A 219 -0.45 -25.18 2.65
CA THR A 219 -1.61 -25.96 2.16
C THR A 219 -1.40 -26.32 0.68
N GLU A 220 -2.20 -27.24 0.14
CA GLU A 220 -2.15 -27.57 -1.30
C GLU A 220 -2.44 -26.37 -2.21
N GLU A 221 -3.12 -25.34 -1.70
CA GLU A 221 -3.45 -24.11 -2.43
C GLU A 221 -2.40 -22.99 -2.23
N SER A 222 -1.41 -23.21 -1.36
CA SER A 222 -0.40 -22.21 -1.05
C SER A 222 0.52 -21.96 -2.23
N LYS A 223 0.60 -20.69 -2.67
CA LYS A 223 1.51 -20.25 -3.74
C LYS A 223 2.89 -19.85 -3.24
N ILE A 224 3.05 -19.73 -1.92
CA ILE A 224 4.23 -19.24 -1.23
C ILE A 224 4.67 -20.32 -0.26
N THR A 225 5.97 -20.62 -0.23
CA THR A 225 6.51 -21.59 0.70
C THR A 225 6.93 -20.93 2.02
N ARG A 226 6.96 -21.73 3.08
CA ARG A 226 7.48 -21.32 4.39
C ARG A 226 8.94 -20.88 4.29
N ASP A 227 9.74 -21.62 3.53
CA ASP A 227 11.16 -21.31 3.33
C ASP A 227 11.35 -20.01 2.56
N GLU A 228 10.45 -19.68 1.64
CA GLU A 228 10.46 -18.40 0.95
C GLU A 228 10.18 -17.23 1.91
N LEU A 229 9.20 -17.35 2.81
CA LEU A 229 8.94 -16.36 3.85
C LEU A 229 10.14 -16.22 4.79
N ALA A 230 10.70 -17.33 5.28
CA ALA A 230 11.83 -17.33 6.22
C ALA A 230 13.09 -16.71 5.62
N THR A 231 13.37 -17.00 4.34
CA THR A 231 14.51 -16.42 3.61
C THR A 231 14.34 -14.92 3.42
N ASN A 232 13.15 -14.45 3.01
CA ASN A 232 12.93 -13.01 2.81
C ASN A 232 12.85 -12.24 4.13
N LEU A 233 12.33 -12.84 5.21
CA LEU A 233 12.43 -12.26 6.55
C LEU A 233 13.89 -12.11 6.99
N SER A 234 14.71 -13.15 6.80
CA SER A 234 16.14 -13.10 7.15
C SER A 234 16.87 -11.98 6.39
N ARG A 235 16.52 -11.76 5.11
CA ARG A 235 17.02 -10.62 4.33
C ARG A 235 16.62 -9.27 4.92
N CYS A 236 15.41 -9.13 5.46
CA CYS A 236 14.98 -7.89 6.11
C CYS A 236 15.79 -7.64 7.40
N LEU A 237 15.93 -8.67 8.24
CA LEU A 237 16.66 -8.59 9.52
C LEU A 237 18.16 -8.33 9.37
N THR A 238 18.71 -8.50 8.16
CA THR A 238 20.15 -8.37 7.88
C THR A 238 20.46 -7.36 6.77
N CYS A 239 19.50 -6.52 6.37
CA CYS A 239 19.71 -5.59 5.25
C CYS A 239 20.44 -4.30 5.60
N VAL A 240 20.56 -3.96 6.89
CA VAL A 240 21.18 -2.74 7.42
C VAL A 240 22.05 -3.07 8.63
N GLU A 241 23.16 -2.36 8.78
CA GLU A 241 24.18 -2.64 9.80
C GLU A 241 23.65 -2.39 11.22
N GLU A 242 22.76 -1.41 11.39
CA GLU A 242 22.14 -1.04 12.65
C GLU A 242 21.35 -2.19 13.30
N PHE A 243 21.05 -3.26 12.56
CA PHE A 243 20.38 -4.45 13.08
C PHE A 243 21.34 -5.49 13.68
N ALA A 244 22.66 -5.36 13.49
CA ALA A 244 23.62 -6.38 13.93
C ALA A 244 23.54 -6.69 15.43
N ASP A 245 23.49 -5.63 16.25
CA ASP A 245 23.43 -5.71 17.72
C ASP A 245 22.17 -6.42 18.24
N PHE A 246 21.10 -6.49 17.44
CA PHE A 246 19.84 -7.14 17.82
C PHE A 246 19.67 -8.51 17.16
N CYS A 247 20.08 -8.63 15.89
CA CYS A 247 19.89 -9.80 15.06
C CYS A 247 20.73 -11.00 15.54
N ILE A 248 21.99 -10.78 15.90
CA ILE A 248 22.88 -11.85 16.37
C ILE A 248 22.37 -12.41 17.71
N PRO A 249 22.06 -11.60 18.76
CA PRO A 249 21.46 -12.12 19.98
C PRO A 249 20.14 -12.87 19.76
N LEU A 250 19.26 -12.35 18.90
CA LEU A 250 18.00 -13.04 18.56
C LEU A 250 18.26 -14.43 17.99
N ALA A 251 19.17 -14.55 17.02
CA ALA A 251 19.49 -15.82 16.40
C ALA A 251 20.12 -16.81 17.39
N LEU A 252 21.03 -16.36 18.25
CA LEU A 252 21.65 -17.21 19.28
C LEU A 252 20.60 -17.69 20.30
N GLN A 253 19.72 -16.81 20.75
CA GLN A 253 18.63 -17.16 21.68
C GLN A 253 17.70 -18.22 21.07
N LYS A 254 17.31 -18.04 19.81
CA LYS A 254 16.40 -18.97 19.12
C LYS A 254 17.07 -20.29 18.73
N LEU A 255 18.40 -20.33 18.61
CA LEU A 255 19.16 -21.56 18.41
C LEU A 255 19.08 -22.52 19.61
N GLU A 256 18.89 -21.98 20.82
CA GLU A 256 18.71 -22.76 22.04
C GLU A 256 17.29 -23.35 22.17
N ALA A 257 16.33 -22.92 21.36
CA ALA A 257 14.94 -23.37 21.40
C ALA A 257 14.81 -24.88 21.14
N SER A 258 13.82 -25.55 21.74
CA SER A 258 13.60 -26.99 21.52
C SER A 258 13.13 -27.33 20.09
N LEU A 259 12.45 -26.40 19.43
CA LEU A 259 11.88 -26.61 18.10
C LEU A 259 12.97 -26.66 17.02
N LYS A 260 13.09 -27.79 16.32
CA LYS A 260 14.09 -28.00 15.25
C LYS A 260 14.05 -26.91 14.18
N VAL A 261 12.84 -26.51 13.79
CA VAL A 261 12.61 -25.48 12.76
C VAL A 261 13.20 -24.14 13.20
N ALA A 262 12.98 -23.73 14.46
CA ALA A 262 13.57 -22.52 15.02
C ALA A 262 15.11 -22.56 14.99
N LYS A 263 15.71 -23.72 15.29
CA LYS A 263 17.17 -23.89 15.19
C LYS A 263 17.70 -23.73 13.77
N LEU A 264 17.01 -24.32 12.78
CA LEU A 264 17.39 -24.22 11.38
C LEU A 264 17.30 -22.78 10.88
N ASP A 265 16.21 -22.09 11.17
CA ASP A 265 16.04 -20.66 10.86
C ASP A 265 17.13 -19.82 11.54
N SER A 266 17.48 -20.13 12.80
CA SER A 266 18.52 -19.41 13.54
C SER A 266 19.90 -19.57 12.90
N LEU A 267 20.26 -20.78 12.49
CA LEU A 267 21.52 -21.02 11.76
C LEU A 267 21.52 -20.32 10.40
N HIS A 268 20.38 -20.30 9.71
CA HIS A 268 20.23 -19.59 8.45
C HIS A 268 20.38 -18.07 8.64
N LEU A 269 19.76 -17.51 9.67
CA LEU A 269 19.88 -16.10 10.03
C LEU A 269 21.33 -15.74 10.38
N LEU A 270 22.02 -16.54 11.21
CA LEU A 270 23.43 -16.33 11.53
C LEU A 270 24.32 -16.34 10.28
N LYS A 271 24.03 -17.22 9.31
CA LYS A 271 24.72 -17.19 8.01
C LYS A 271 24.52 -15.85 7.31
N PHE A 272 23.29 -15.35 7.24
CA PHE A 272 23.00 -14.03 6.67
C PHE A 272 23.68 -12.89 7.43
N CYS A 273 23.77 -12.95 8.76
CA CYS A 273 24.52 -11.99 9.56
C CYS A 273 25.99 -11.95 9.13
N CYS A 274 26.64 -13.11 9.03
CA CYS A 274 28.03 -13.21 8.59
C CYS A 274 28.26 -12.71 7.15
N GLU A 275 27.25 -12.80 6.27
CA GLU A 275 27.34 -12.36 4.88
C GLU A 275 27.12 -10.85 4.71
N ASN A 276 26.35 -10.21 5.58
CA ASN A 276 25.88 -8.83 5.37
C ASN A 276 26.39 -7.81 6.40
N PHE A 277 26.77 -8.22 7.61
CA PHE A 277 27.27 -7.31 8.64
C PHE A 277 28.79 -7.20 8.62
N ASP A 278 29.31 -6.06 9.07
CA ASP A 278 30.76 -5.83 9.17
C ASP A 278 31.33 -6.60 10.37
N PRO A 279 32.29 -7.53 10.16
CA PRO A 279 32.88 -8.30 11.26
C PRO A 279 33.76 -7.47 12.21
N ILE A 280 34.02 -6.19 11.90
CA ILE A 280 34.93 -5.30 12.66
C ILE A 280 34.16 -4.26 13.47
N LYS A 281 32.84 -4.16 13.31
CA LYS A 281 31.99 -3.37 14.21
C LYS A 281 31.59 -4.16 15.45
#